data_AF-A0A924TFV5-F1
#
_entry.id   AF-A0A924TFV5-F1
#
_cell.length_a   1.000
_cell.length_b   1.000
_cell.length_c   1.000
_cell.angle_alpha   90.00
_cell.angle_beta   90.00
_cell.angle_gamma   90.00
#
_symmetry.space_group_name_H-M   'P 1'
#
loop_
_entity.id
_entity.type
_entity.pdbx_description
1 polymer ?
#
loop_
_entity_poly.entity_id
_entity_poly.type
_entity_poly.pdbx_seq_one_letter_code
_entity_poly.pdbx_strand_id
1 'polypeptide(L)' 'MKQNFQRNQVSVRIADADSVDAAITSRFSARAFLPTPVPREVIEHILNVAARAASGTNTQPWRV' A
#
# COMPACT_ATOMS: atom_id res chain seq x y z
N MET A 1 -23.03 -28.84 -10.93
CA MET A 1 -23.03 -27.59 -10.14
C MET A 1 -22.03 -26.62 -10.76
N LYS A 2 -22.50 -25.64 -11.55
CA LYS A 2 -21.63 -24.59 -12.10
C LYS A 2 -21.65 -23.41 -11.12
N GLN A 3 -20.57 -23.18 -10.39
CA GLN A 3 -20.46 -22.03 -9.50
C GLN A 3 -20.21 -20.78 -10.35
N ASN A 4 -21.15 -19.84 -10.31
CA ASN A 4 -21.03 -18.52 -10.93
C ASN A 4 -19.99 -17.69 -10.16
N PHE A 5 -18.77 -17.62 -10.68
CA PHE A 5 -17.76 -16.64 -10.27
C PHE A 5 -18.07 -15.28 -10.92
N GLN A 6 -19.02 -14.55 -10.37
CA GLN A 6 -19.33 -13.17 -10.76
C GLN A 6 -19.34 -12.24 -9.54
N ARG A 7 -18.29 -12.30 -8.71
CA ARG A 7 -18.05 -11.29 -7.67
C ARG A 7 -16.68 -10.68 -7.89
N ASN A 8 -16.67 -9.43 -8.37
CA ASN A 8 -15.48 -8.61 -8.38
C ASN A 8 -15.08 -8.33 -6.92
N GLN A 9 -14.00 -8.94 -6.45
CA GLN A 9 -13.61 -8.93 -5.03
C GLN A 9 -13.02 -7.58 -4.59
N VAL A 10 -12.70 -6.69 -5.54
CA VAL A 10 -12.12 -5.37 -5.28
C VAL A 10 -12.86 -4.31 -6.10
N SER A 11 -13.42 -3.30 -5.43
CA SER A 11 -14.23 -2.23 -6.05
C SER A 11 -13.46 -0.95 -6.37
N VAL A 12 -12.21 -0.85 -5.93
CA VAL A 12 -11.39 0.36 -6.11
C VAL A 12 -10.99 0.48 -7.58
N ARG A 13 -11.32 1.62 -8.18
CA ARG A 13 -10.83 2.02 -9.51
C ARG A 13 -9.71 3.02 -9.33
N ILE A 14 -8.58 2.75 -9.97
CA ILE A 14 -7.50 3.72 -10.08
C ILE A 14 -7.89 4.70 -11.20
N ALA A 15 -7.96 5.99 -10.87
CA ALA A 15 -8.35 7.04 -11.81
C ALA A 15 -7.30 7.25 -12.91
N ASP A 16 -6.03 7.10 -12.55
CA ASP A 16 -4.87 7.17 -13.44
C ASP A 16 -3.93 6.00 -13.11
N ALA A 17 -3.92 4.96 -13.96
CA ALA A 17 -3.09 3.78 -13.74
C ALA A 17 -1.59 4.10 -13.82
N ASP A 18 -1.21 5.05 -14.67
CA ASP A 18 0.20 5.40 -14.91
C ASP A 18 0.83 6.04 -13.64
N SER A 19 0.01 6.64 -12.78
CA SER A 19 0.46 7.18 -11.49
C SER A 19 1.09 6.11 -10.56
N VAL A 20 0.64 4.85 -10.66
CA VAL A 20 1.19 3.73 -9.88
C VAL A 20 2.59 3.39 -10.36
N ASP A 21 2.75 3.25 -11.68
CA ASP A 21 4.04 2.94 -12.30
C ASP A 21 5.04 4.07 -12.05
N ALA A 22 4.60 5.33 -12.13
CA ALA A 22 5.42 6.50 -11.81
C ALA A 22 5.89 6.48 -10.35
N ALA A 23 5.01 6.18 -9.38
CA ALA A 23 5.37 6.09 -7.97
C ALA A 23 6.40 4.98 -7.70
N ILE A 24 6.26 3.83 -8.35
CA ILE A 24 7.17 2.68 -8.19
C ILE A 24 8.54 2.97 -8.82
N THR A 25 8.55 3.45 -10.07
CA THR A 25 9.78 3.63 -10.86
C THR A 25 10.61 4.83 -10.42
N SER A 26 9.97 5.88 -9.87
CA SER A 26 10.68 7.04 -9.30
C SER A 26 11.27 6.78 -7.91
N ARG A 27 10.82 5.73 -7.20
CA ARG A 27 11.29 5.44 -5.84
C ARG A 27 12.76 4.97 -5.87
N PHE A 28 13.60 5.70 -5.13
CA PHE A 28 15.00 5.34 -4.89
C PHE A 28 15.29 5.19 -3.40
N SER A 29 16.43 4.58 -3.07
CA SER A 29 16.84 4.36 -1.67
C SER A 29 17.67 5.54 -1.17
N ALA A 30 17.03 6.47 -0.46
CA ALA A 30 17.69 7.59 0.21
C ALA A 30 18.46 7.15 1.47
N ARG A 31 19.62 7.76 1.74
CA ARG A 31 20.48 7.48 2.91
C ARG A 31 20.96 8.73 3.66
N ALA A 32 20.42 9.90 3.31
CA ALA A 32 20.66 11.16 3.99
C ALA A 32 19.32 11.86 4.21
N PHE A 33 19.07 12.32 5.44
CA PHE A 33 17.79 12.87 5.87
C PHE A 33 18.00 14.21 6.57
N LEU A 34 17.03 15.12 6.43
CA LEU A 34 17.01 16.39 7.15
C LEU A 34 16.60 16.15 8.62
N PRO A 35 16.98 17.05 9.55
CA PRO A 35 16.50 17.01 10.93
C PRO A 35 15.01 17.40 11.07
N THR A 36 14.35 17.73 9.97
CA THR A 36 12.94 18.12 9.94
C THR A 36 12.04 16.94 10.32
N PRO A 37 11.20 17.07 11.36
CA PRO A 37 10.28 16.01 11.75
C PRO A 37 9.18 15.82 10.70
N VAL A 38 8.75 14.58 10.52
CA VAL A 38 7.57 14.24 9.71
C VAL A 38 6.32 14.34 10.61
N PRO A 39 5.23 14.98 10.17
CA PRO A 39 3.99 15.01 10.93
C PRO A 39 3.45 13.60 11.23
N ARG A 40 2.84 13.41 12.40
CA ARG A 40 2.40 12.08 12.88
C ARG A 40 1.37 11.46 11.95
N GLU A 41 0.44 12.26 11.46
CA GLU A 41 -0.65 11.86 10.58
C GLU A 41 -0.13 11.26 9.26
N VAL A 42 1.01 11.74 8.75
CA VAL A 42 1.65 11.20 7.56
C VAL A 42 2.19 9.80 7.84
N ILE A 43 2.83 9.61 9.00
CA ILE A 43 3.35 8.31 9.43
C ILE A 43 2.19 7.31 9.58
N GLU A 44 1.14 7.69 10.29
CA GLU A 44 -0.05 6.84 10.49
C GLU A 44 -0.72 6.48 9.16
N HIS A 45 -0.82 7.43 8.23
CA HIS A 45 -1.36 7.18 6.90
C HIS A 45 -0.56 6.12 6.14
N ILE A 46 0.77 6.24 6.11
CA ILE A 46 1.65 5.27 5.43
C ILE A 46 1.52 3.89 6.06
N LEU A 47 1.50 3.81 7.40
CA LEU A 47 1.34 2.53 8.11
C LEU A 47 -0.02 1.87 7.83
N ASN A 48 -1.10 2.66 7.80
CA ASN A 48 -2.44 2.18 7.48
C ASN A 48 -2.53 1.60 6.06
N VAL A 49 -1.86 2.23 5.09
CA VAL A 49 -1.78 1.71 3.72
C VAL A 49 -0.93 0.43 3.68
N ALA A 50 0.23 0.43 4.33
CA ALA A 50 1.16 -0.71 4.35
C ALA A 50 0.55 -1.97 5.00
N ALA A 51 -0.28 -1.80 6.04
CA ALA A 51 -0.98 -2.90 6.71
C ALA A 51 -1.94 -3.70 5.79
N ARG A 52 -2.25 -3.19 4.59
CA ARG A 52 -3.08 -3.91 3.61
C ARG A 52 -2.31 -4.96 2.81
N ALA A 53 -0.99 -5.05 2.99
CA ALA A 53 -0.18 -6.07 2.34
C ALA A 53 -0.69 -7.47 2.72
N ALA A 54 -0.79 -8.38 1.73
CA ALA A 54 -1.15 -9.76 2.00
C ALA A 54 -0.09 -10.44 2.88
N SER A 55 -0.51 -11.36 3.75
CA SER A 55 0.39 -12.16 4.59
C SER A 55 0.00 -13.63 4.56
N GLY A 56 0.96 -14.51 4.89
CA GLY A 56 0.70 -15.94 5.06
C GLY A 56 -0.46 -16.16 6.03
N THR A 57 -1.45 -16.96 5.62
CA THR A 57 -2.68 -17.23 6.37
C THR A 57 -3.40 -15.99 6.94
N ASN A 58 -3.18 -14.81 6.35
CA ASN A 58 -3.64 -13.51 6.85
C ASN A 58 -3.27 -13.21 8.32
N THR A 59 -2.14 -13.76 8.79
CA THR A 59 -1.66 -13.59 10.18
C THR A 59 -1.23 -12.18 10.55
N GLN A 60 -0.92 -11.33 9.57
CA GLN A 60 -0.48 -9.95 9.78
C GLN A 60 0.62 -9.84 10.87
N PRO A 61 1.73 -10.59 10.76
CA PRO A 61 2.66 -10.80 11.89
C PRO A 61 3.59 -9.60 12.14
N TRP A 62 3.33 -8.45 11.52
CA TRP A 62 4.16 -7.26 11.63
C TRP A 62 3.92 -6.54 12.96
N ARG A 63 5.02 -6.07 13.56
CA ARG A 63 5.03 -5.14 14.69
C ARG A 63 5.96 -3.99 14.31
N VAL A 64 5.41 -2.79 14.25
CA VAL A 64 6.12 -1.55 13.92
C VAL A 64 6.26 -0.71 15.18
#